data_AF-A0A2E5X181-F1
#
_entry.id   AF-A0A2E5X181-F1
#
_cell.length_a   1.000
_cell.length_b   1.000
_cell.length_c   1.000
_cell.angle_alpha   90.00
_cell.angle_beta   90.00
_cell.angle_gamma   90.00
#
_symmetry.space_group_name_H-M   'P 1'
#
loop_
_entity.id
_entity.type
_entity.pdbx_description
1 polymer ?
#
loop_
_entity_poly.entity_id
_entity_poly.type
_entity_poly.pdbx_seq_one_letter_code
_entity_poly.pdbx_strand_id
1 'polypeptide(L)'
;MSAVIFQTQSVLIVALMLYGVSKVLGKRKNRFQHIRTMKLAMIWDIVLILQIELTRGAIAKASKAMENTAILNIHVTLAVVTVLLYIFIYNSGKKLDSGDETKRGKHKILGLCALTTRIATLITSFLVL
;
A
#
# COMPACT_ATOMS: atom_id res chain seq x y z
N MET A 1 -18.76 3.49 -12.36
CA MET A 1 -17.54 3.46 -13.19
C MET A 1 -16.26 3.73 -12.38
N SER A 2 -16.23 4.72 -11.49
CA SER A 2 -15.02 5.04 -10.69
C SER A 2 -14.55 3.91 -9.75
N ALA A 3 -15.47 3.18 -9.10
CA ALA A 3 -15.12 2.10 -8.16
C ALA A 3 -14.27 0.99 -8.79
N VAL A 4 -14.65 0.52 -10.00
CA VAL A 4 -13.91 -0.53 -10.73
C VAL A 4 -12.49 -0.07 -11.08
N ILE A 5 -12.32 1.20 -11.45
CA ILE A 5 -11.00 1.78 -11.74
C ILE A 5 -10.13 1.77 -10.48
N PHE A 6 -10.66 2.20 -9.33
CA PHE A 6 -9.91 2.20 -8.08
C PHE A 6 -9.55 0.79 -7.59
N GLN A 7 -10.47 -0.16 -7.70
CA GLN A 7 -10.21 -1.57 -7.38
C GLN A 7 -9.13 -2.16 -8.30
N THR A 8 -9.21 -1.90 -9.61
CA THR A 8 -8.20 -2.37 -10.58
C THR A 8 -6.82 -1.83 -10.25
N GLN A 9 -6.70 -0.52 -9.98
CA GLN A 9 -5.43 0.07 -9.55
C GLN A 9 -4.90 -0.57 -8.26
N SER A 10 -5.77 -0.80 -7.27
CA SER A 10 -5.41 -1.45 -6.01
C SER A 10 -4.86 -2.87 -6.20
N VAL A 11 -5.48 -3.66 -7.09
CA VAL A 11 -5.00 -5.00 -7.47
C VAL A 11 -3.63 -4.91 -8.13
N LEU A 12 -3.45 -3.99 -9.09
CA LEU A 12 -2.18 -3.82 -9.80
C LEU A 12 -1.05 -3.40 -8.84
N ILE A 13 -1.33 -2.53 -7.87
CA ILE A 13 -0.35 -2.11 -6.85
C ILE A 13 0.08 -3.30 -6.00
N VAL A 14 -0.86 -4.12 -5.51
CA VAL A 14 -0.53 -5.33 -4.74
C VAL A 14 0.29 -6.31 -5.57
N ALA A 15 -0.08 -6.53 -6.83
CA ALA A 15 0.68 -7.37 -7.75
C ALA A 15 2.11 -6.85 -7.94
N LEU A 16 2.27 -5.53 -8.07
CA LEU A 16 3.57 -4.88 -8.20
C LEU A 16 4.42 -5.01 -6.92
N MET A 17 3.80 -4.89 -5.74
CA MET A 17 4.49 -5.11 -4.46
C MET A 17 4.96 -6.56 -4.32
N LEU A 18 4.11 -7.54 -4.65
CA LEU A 18 4.47 -8.95 -4.65
C LEU A 18 5.62 -9.24 -5.62
N TYR A 19 5.56 -8.66 -6.83
CA TYR A 19 6.65 -8.73 -7.78
C TYR A 19 7.95 -8.12 -7.22
N GLY A 20 7.89 -6.93 -6.61
CA GLY A 20 9.03 -6.27 -5.99
C GLY A 20 9.67 -7.11 -4.86
N VAL A 21 8.85 -7.75 -4.03
CA VAL A 21 9.31 -8.64 -2.95
C VAL A 21 9.94 -9.92 -3.51
N SER A 22 9.38 -10.49 -4.58
CA SER A 22 9.92 -11.70 -5.24
C SER A 22 11.38 -11.53 -5.69
N LYS A 23 11.80 -10.31 -6.06
CA LYS A 23 13.18 -9.99 -6.46
C LYS A 23 14.20 -10.08 -5.33
N VAL A 24 13.77 -10.10 -4.07
CA VAL A 24 14.64 -10.23 -2.90
C VAL A 24 14.56 -11.62 -2.27
N LEU A 25 13.42 -12.31 -2.41
CA LEU A 25 13.23 -13.68 -1.91
C LEU A 25 13.72 -14.76 -2.89
N GLY A 26 13.77 -14.47 -4.19
CA GLY A 26 14.16 -15.44 -5.22
C GLY A 26 15.65 -15.77 -5.28
N LYS A 27 15.99 -16.77 -6.11
CA LYS A 27 17.37 -17.24 -6.35
C LYS A 27 18.29 -16.14 -6.93
N ARG A 28 17.74 -15.25 -7.76
CA ARG A 28 18.47 -14.10 -8.34
C ARG A 28 18.08 -12.81 -7.61
N LYS A 29 18.75 -12.54 -6.50
CA LYS A 29 18.49 -11.35 -5.68
C LYS A 29 18.87 -10.08 -6.43
N ASN A 30 17.90 -9.23 -6.73
CA ASN A 30 18.12 -7.94 -7.38
C ASN A 30 17.58 -6.81 -6.50
N ARG A 31 18.44 -6.28 -5.63
CA ARG A 31 18.10 -5.19 -4.70
C ARG A 31 17.70 -3.90 -5.45
N PHE A 32 18.37 -3.61 -6.56
CA PHE A 32 18.07 -2.43 -7.37
C PHE A 32 16.65 -2.47 -7.96
N GLN A 33 16.26 -3.59 -8.56
CA GLN A 33 14.90 -3.78 -9.08
C GLN A 33 13.85 -3.75 -7.96
N HIS A 34 14.15 -4.34 -6.80
CA HIS A 34 13.27 -4.27 -5.64
C HIS A 34 13.01 -2.83 -5.21
N ILE A 35 14.07 -2.03 -4.99
CA ILE A 35 13.95 -0.65 -4.55
C ILE A 35 13.15 0.18 -5.57
N ARG A 36 13.47 0.05 -6.87
CA ARG A 36 12.76 0.77 -7.94
C ARG A 36 11.27 0.42 -7.99
N THR A 37 10.95 -0.87 -7.92
CA THR A 37 9.57 -1.37 -7.98
C THR A 37 8.77 -0.96 -6.75
N MET A 38 9.35 -1.10 -5.55
CA MET A 38 8.67 -0.75 -4.30
C MET A 38 8.43 0.76 -4.19
N LYS A 39 9.39 1.61 -4.59
CA LYS A 39 9.18 3.06 -4.62
C LYS A 39 8.02 3.44 -5.53
N LEU A 40 7.95 2.85 -6.73
CA LEU A 40 6.85 3.10 -7.66
C LEU A 40 5.50 2.64 -7.09
N ALA A 41 5.44 1.44 -6.51
CA ALA A 41 4.23 0.92 -5.88
C ALA A 41 3.73 1.83 -4.74
N MET A 42 4.62 2.25 -3.84
CA MET A 42 4.25 3.13 -2.71
C MET A 42 3.75 4.51 -3.18
N ILE A 43 4.42 5.11 -4.18
CA ILE A 43 3.99 6.41 -4.72
C ILE A 43 2.62 6.27 -5.39
N TRP A 44 2.42 5.24 -6.21
CA TRP A 44 1.14 5.00 -6.86
C TRP A 44 0.02 4.74 -5.84
N ASP A 45 0.31 3.99 -4.77
CA ASP A 45 -0.65 3.74 -3.70
C ASP A 45 -1.07 5.01 -2.96
N ILE A 46 -0.13 5.90 -2.65
CA ILE A 46 -0.44 7.21 -2.05
C ILE A 46 -1.32 8.03 -3.00
N VAL A 47 -1.00 8.06 -4.30
CA VAL A 47 -1.81 8.76 -5.31
C VAL A 47 -3.21 8.17 -5.39
N LEU A 48 -3.36 6.84 -5.37
CA LEU A 48 -4.66 6.17 -5.39
C LEU A 48 -5.50 6.54 -4.16
N ILE A 49 -4.91 6.56 -2.96
CA ILE A 49 -5.61 6.95 -1.73
C ILE A 49 -6.08 8.41 -1.83
N LEU A 50 -5.23 9.31 -2.31
CA LEU A 50 -5.60 10.72 -2.52
C LEU A 50 -6.72 10.87 -3.57
N GLN A 51 -6.68 10.11 -4.66
CA GLN A 51 -7.75 10.09 -5.67
C GLN A 51 -9.09 9.64 -5.07
N ILE A 52 -9.09 8.59 -4.24
CA ILE A 52 -10.29 8.09 -3.57
C ILE A 52 -10.84 9.12 -2.59
N GLU A 53 -9.98 9.74 -1.77
CA GLU A 53 -10.37 10.72 -0.76
C GLU A 53 -10.97 11.98 -1.41
N LEU A 54 -10.33 12.51 -2.47
CA LEU A 54 -10.85 13.66 -3.22
C LEU A 54 -12.23 13.36 -3.85
N THR A 55 -12.40 12.14 -4.38
CA THR A 55 -13.67 11.71 -4.99
C THR A 55 -14.76 11.51 -3.92
N ARG A 56 -14.43 10.86 -2.80
CA ARG A 56 -15.36 10.64 -1.67
C ARG A 56 -15.75 11.94 -1.00
N GLY A 57 -14.81 12.85 -0.74
CA GLY A 57 -15.08 14.14 -0.13
C GLY A 57 -16.03 14.99 -0.97
N ALA A 58 -15.93 14.92 -2.31
CA ALA A 58 -16.86 15.57 -3.22
C ALA A 58 -18.26 14.92 -3.17
N ILE A 59 -18.34 13.59 -3.14
CA ILE A 59 -19.61 12.84 -3.09
C ILE A 59 -20.31 13.00 -1.74
N ALA A 60 -19.60 12.85 -0.61
CA ALA A 60 -20.18 12.95 0.73
C ALA A 60 -20.67 14.36 1.08
N LYS A 61 -20.05 15.40 0.50
CA LYS A 61 -20.59 16.77 0.57
C LYS A 61 -21.88 16.95 -0.26
N ALA A 62 -22.09 16.11 -1.26
CA ALA A 62 -23.27 16.14 -2.15
C ALA A 62 -24.37 15.13 -1.77
N SER A 63 -24.05 14.09 -0.99
CA SER A 63 -24.92 12.95 -0.68
C SER A 63 -24.85 12.65 0.82
N LYS A 64 -25.97 12.83 1.52
CA LYS A 64 -26.16 12.26 2.85
C LYS A 64 -26.62 10.81 2.71
N ALA A 65 -26.06 9.98 3.57
CA ALA A 65 -26.24 8.53 3.70
C ALA A 65 -25.36 7.71 2.75
N MET A 66 -24.58 6.79 3.32
CA MET A 66 -24.66 5.38 2.93
C MET A 66 -23.97 4.47 3.95
N GLU A 67 -24.51 3.26 3.97
CA GLU A 67 -24.47 2.26 5.03
C GLU A 67 -23.15 1.50 5.16
N ASN A 68 -23.02 0.86 6.32
CA ASN A 68 -21.89 0.06 6.83
C ASN A 68 -20.59 0.82 7.16
N THR A 69 -20.74 1.88 7.96
CA THR A 69 -19.66 2.71 8.53
C THR A 69 -18.54 1.90 9.20
N ALA A 70 -18.85 0.74 9.79
CA ALA A 70 -17.85 -0.07 10.49
C ALA A 70 -16.78 -0.64 9.54
N ILE A 71 -17.18 -1.29 8.44
CA ILE A 71 -16.23 -1.87 7.48
C ILE A 71 -15.47 -0.76 6.77
N LEU A 72 -16.14 0.35 6.46
CA LEU A 72 -15.49 1.54 5.91
C LEU A 72 -14.38 2.08 6.84
N ASN A 73 -14.67 2.24 8.13
CA ASN A 73 -13.68 2.73 9.10
C ASN A 73 -12.48 1.78 9.22
N ILE A 74 -12.71 0.47 9.18
CA ILE A 74 -11.64 -0.54 9.16
C ILE A 74 -10.78 -0.36 7.90
N HIS A 75 -11.40 -0.29 6.72
CA HIS A 75 -10.68 -0.11 5.46
C HIS A 75 -9.82 1.17 5.46
N VAL A 76 -10.40 2.30 5.88
CA VAL A 76 -9.69 3.59 5.96
C VAL A 76 -8.55 3.51 6.96
N THR A 77 -8.77 2.89 8.12
CA THR A 77 -7.73 2.70 9.14
C THR A 77 -6.57 1.87 8.59
N LEU A 78 -6.84 0.76 7.90
CA LEU A 78 -5.82 -0.07 7.26
C LEU A 78 -5.06 0.71 6.18
N ALA A 79 -5.74 1.54 5.38
CA ALA A 79 -5.10 2.40 4.38
C ALA A 79 -4.16 3.42 5.03
N VAL A 80 -4.60 4.11 6.07
CA VAL A 80 -3.77 5.08 6.83
C VAL A 80 -2.57 4.40 7.48
N VAL A 81 -2.78 3.26 8.15
CA VAL A 81 -1.69 2.48 8.74
C VAL A 81 -0.68 2.05 7.68
N THR A 82 -1.14 1.66 6.49
CA THR A 82 -0.26 1.29 5.38
C THR A 82 0.64 2.46 4.95
N VAL A 83 0.07 3.66 4.80
CA VAL A 83 0.85 4.87 4.47
C VAL A 83 1.88 5.19 5.55
N LEU A 84 1.52 5.07 6.83
CA LEU A 84 2.47 5.24 7.94
C LEU A 84 3.60 4.21 7.88
N LEU A 85 3.27 2.94 7.61
CA LEU A 85 4.27 1.88 7.44
C LEU A 85 5.23 2.17 6.27
N TYR A 86 4.75 2.76 5.17
CA TYR A 86 5.61 3.16 4.06
C TYR A 86 6.68 4.18 4.47
N ILE A 87 6.39 5.12 5.38
CA ILE A 87 7.38 6.07 5.90
C ILE A 87 8.50 5.30 6.61
N PHE A 88 8.15 4.35 7.48
CA PHE A 88 9.14 3.54 8.21
C PHE A 88 9.94 2.61 7.29
N ILE A 89 9.29 2.01 6.28
CA ILE A 89 9.94 1.15 5.29
C ILE A 89 10.90 1.96 4.41
N TYR A 90 10.49 3.14 3.96
CA TYR A 90 11.35 4.01 3.16
C TYR A 90 12.60 4.42 3.94
N ASN A 91 12.42 4.85 5.20
CA ASN A 91 13.54 5.25 6.06
C ASN A 91 14.49 4.09 6.37
N SER A 92 13.96 2.91 6.68
CA SER A 92 14.79 1.71 6.92
C SER A 92 15.46 1.19 5.63
N GLY A 93 14.77 1.29 4.50
CA GLY A 93 15.29 0.93 3.18
C GLY A 93 16.43 1.83 2.73
N LYS A 94 16.33 3.15 2.96
CA LYS A 94 17.42 4.09 2.67
C LYS A 94 18.70 3.79 3.46
N LYS A 95 18.55 3.41 4.74
CA LYS A 95 19.70 3.00 5.59
C LYS A 95 20.34 1.70 5.11
N LEU A 96 19.53 0.75 4.65
CA LEU A 96 20.03 -0.49 4.04
C LEU A 96 20.74 -0.25 2.71
N ASP A 97 20.25 0.68 1.91
CA ASP A 97 20.85 1.08 0.64
C ASP A 97 22.21 1.77 0.86
N SER A 98 22.36 2.52 1.96
CA SER A 98 23.64 3.08 2.39
C SER A 98 24.58 2.07 3.09
N GLY A 99 24.22 0.78 3.15
CA GLY A 99 25.06 -0.28 3.70
C GLY A 99 24.86 -0.62 5.18
N ASP A 100 23.92 0.00 5.90
CA ASP A 100 23.61 -0.34 7.30
C ASP A 100 22.79 -1.63 7.39
N GLU A 101 23.48 -2.76 7.37
CA GLU A 101 22.91 -4.11 7.44
C GLU A 101 22.21 -4.40 8.79
N THR A 102 22.46 -3.62 9.85
CA THR A 102 21.78 -3.79 11.15
C THR A 102 20.27 -3.55 11.06
N LYS A 103 19.82 -2.81 10.04
CA LYS A 103 18.40 -2.53 9.82
C LYS A 103 17.67 -3.62 9.05
N ARG A 104 18.37 -4.65 8.53
CA ARG A 104 17.78 -5.68 7.65
C ARG A 104 16.63 -6.42 8.31
N GLY A 105 16.82 -6.87 9.55
CA GLY A 105 15.79 -7.60 10.29
C GLY A 105 14.52 -6.76 10.48
N LYS A 106 14.68 -5.53 10.97
CA LYS A 106 13.57 -4.59 11.16
C LYS A 106 12.87 -4.25 9.84
N HIS A 107 13.63 -3.98 8.78
CA HIS A 107 13.07 -3.69 7.46
C HIS A 107 12.24 -4.86 6.91
N LYS A 108 12.70 -6.10 7.09
CA LYS A 108 11.96 -7.30 6.66
C LYS A 108 10.62 -7.43 7.40
N ILE A 109 10.62 -7.23 8.72
CA ILE A 109 9.39 -7.30 9.53
C ILE A 109 8.43 -6.17 9.10
N LEU A 110 8.91 -4.93 9.02
CA LEU A 110 8.11 -3.79 8.59
C LEU A 110 7.54 -4.00 7.18
N GLY A 111 8.37 -4.48 6.25
CA GLY A 111 7.97 -4.79 4.88
C GLY A 111 6.89 -5.88 4.81
N LEU A 112 7.00 -6.92 5.64
CA LEU A 112 5.96 -7.95 5.75
C LEU A 112 4.67 -7.36 6.31
N CYS A 113 4.74 -6.60 7.39
CA CYS A 113 3.58 -5.94 7.98
C CYS A 113 2.87 -5.02 6.98
N ALA A 114 3.62 -4.22 6.20
CA ALA A 114 3.01 -3.36 5.19
C ALA A 114 2.36 -4.15 4.06
N LEU A 115 3.02 -5.21 3.58
CA LEU A 115 2.45 -6.06 2.54
C LEU A 115 1.16 -6.74 3.01
N THR A 116 1.15 -7.32 4.21
CA THR A 116 -0.05 -7.98 4.77
C THR A 116 -1.16 -6.98 5.02
N THR A 117 -0.83 -5.81 5.58
CA THR A 117 -1.81 -4.73 5.77
C THR A 117 -2.38 -4.28 4.44
N ARG A 118 -1.54 -4.11 3.40
CA ARG A 118 -1.98 -3.67 2.08
C ARG A 118 -2.87 -4.69 1.36
N ILE A 119 -2.59 -5.98 1.54
CA ILE A 119 -3.46 -7.07 1.05
C ILE A 119 -4.79 -7.04 1.79
N ALA A 120 -4.79 -6.85 3.12
CA ALA A 120 -6.02 -6.69 3.89
C ALA A 120 -6.83 -5.45 3.44
N THR A 121 -6.16 -4.33 3.14
CA THR A 121 -6.78 -3.14 2.56
C THR A 121 -7.42 -3.44 1.20
N LEU A 122 -6.76 -4.25 0.35
CA LEU A 122 -7.34 -4.69 -0.92
C LEU A 122 -8.61 -5.53 -0.70
N ILE A 123 -8.56 -6.54 0.17
CA ILE A 123 -9.71 -7.41 0.47
C ILE A 123 -10.89 -6.57 1.00
N THR A 124 -10.65 -5.72 1.99
CA THR A 124 -11.69 -4.84 2.57
C THR A 124 -12.22 -3.83 1.56
N SER A 125 -11.44 -3.44 0.54
CA SER A 125 -11.93 -2.55 -0.51
C SER A 125 -13.10 -3.15 -1.30
N PHE A 126 -13.13 -4.47 -1.51
CA PHE A 126 -14.26 -5.15 -2.19
C PHE A 126 -15.51 -5.27 -1.32
N LEU A 127 -15.37 -5.05 0.00
CA LEU A 127 -16.49 -5.08 0.95
C LEU A 127 -17.13 -3.70 1.15
N VAL A 128 -16.47 -2.64 0.67
CA VAL A 128 -16.82 -1.23 0.94
C VAL A 128 -17.20 -0.46 -0.34
N LEU A 129 -16.74 -0.92 -1.51
CA LEU A 129 -16.92 -0.27 -2.82
C LEU A 129 -17.87 -1.04 -3.74
#